data_AF-A0A820AMC8-F1
#
_entry.id   AF-A0A820AMC8-F1
#
_cell.length_a   1.000
_cell.length_b   1.000
_cell.length_c   1.000
_cell.angle_alpha   90.00
_cell.angle_beta   90.00
_cell.angle_gamma   90.00
#
_symmetry.space_group_name_H-M   'P 1'
#
loop_
_entity.id
_entity.type
_entity.pdbx_description
1 polymer ?
#
loop_
_entity_poly.entity_id
_entity_poly.type
_entity_poly.pdbx_seq_one_letter_code
_entity_poly.pdbx_strand_id
1 'polypeptide(L)'
;MIWPKTLMSCCLIRTLDIESKTETNKRQWTMTRSKFFWLIVLFQFIWYWFPGYIFPLLSMFSFICMIAPHNIIFSQITGSNGLGLGAIQFDWNSCVAFLDSPILVPFWAHVNIFIGFIVVAWIVTPIVYYKNIWNSKKMPIISNRAFDINGNFYDPMKVLNKDLLLNETAYEIYGGVRMTAGYAVSYGFILAAFSAYIVHTVLYHGKFIAEQFRMTLSDKKNDIHAKLMSHYPEVFEWWYYIILFLSFVLGLIYCYSSPLLPGYIMIVAIVINFIIMIPTGIIVAVTN
;
A
#
# COMPACT_ATOMS: atom_id res chain seq x y z
N MET A 1 0.10 11.31 19.17
CA MET A 1 0.97 11.47 17.98
C MET A 1 0.10 12.03 16.86
N ILE A 2 0.56 13.05 16.14
CA ILE A 2 -0.18 13.61 14.98
C ILE A 2 0.01 12.64 13.81
N TRP A 3 -1.05 12.33 13.07
CA TRP A 3 -0.97 11.41 11.94
C TRP A 3 -0.10 12.01 10.81
N PRO A 4 0.94 11.32 10.31
CA PRO A 4 1.92 11.90 9.37
C PRO A 4 1.30 12.56 8.14
N LYS A 5 0.22 11.97 7.57
CA LYS A 5 -0.45 12.55 6.39
C LYS A 5 -1.02 13.95 6.65
N THR A 6 -1.41 14.27 7.88
CA THR A 6 -1.93 15.61 8.23
C THR A 6 -0.83 16.66 8.32
N LEU A 7 0.42 16.24 8.62
CA LEU A 7 1.55 17.16 8.76
C LEU A 7 1.84 17.91 7.46
N MET A 8 1.72 17.24 6.30
CA MET A 8 1.93 17.88 4.99
C MET A 8 0.94 19.02 4.73
N SER A 9 -0.34 18.77 4.96
CA SER A 9 -1.39 19.79 4.77
C SER A 9 -1.22 20.94 5.76
N CYS A 10 -0.94 20.65 7.03
CA CYS A 10 -0.68 21.67 8.05
C CYS A 10 0.56 22.51 7.71
N CYS A 11 1.65 21.86 7.29
CA CYS A 11 2.86 22.54 6.84
C CYS A 11 2.55 23.45 5.66
N LEU A 12 1.88 22.95 4.61
CA LEU A 12 1.50 23.75 3.44
C LEU A 12 0.72 25.00 3.83
N ILE A 13 -0.38 24.84 4.57
CA ILE A 13 -1.24 25.94 5.02
C ILE A 13 -0.44 26.94 5.86
N ARG A 14 0.39 26.45 6.79
CA ARG A 14 1.26 27.30 7.60
C ARG A 14 2.27 28.06 6.76
N THR A 15 2.88 27.46 5.74
CA THR A 15 3.81 28.18 4.85
C THR A 15 3.15 29.30 4.06
N LEU A 16 1.90 29.11 3.67
CA LEU A 16 1.08 30.11 2.97
C LEU A 16 0.62 31.22 3.93
N ASP A 17 0.22 30.88 5.16
CA ASP A 17 -0.23 31.86 6.17
C ASP A 17 0.92 32.73 6.71
N ILE A 18 2.10 32.14 7.00
CA ILE A 18 3.28 32.89 7.48
C ILE A 18 3.74 33.94 6.47
N GLU A 19 3.56 33.68 5.17
CA GLU A 19 3.89 34.67 4.13
C GLU A 19 3.01 35.94 4.22
N SER A 20 1.74 35.82 4.63
CA SER A 20 0.86 36.99 4.79
C SER A 20 1.29 37.93 5.92
N LYS A 21 2.06 37.43 6.90
CA LYS A 21 2.41 38.15 8.14
C LYS A 21 3.83 38.71 8.16
N THR A 22 4.70 38.32 7.22
CA THR A 22 6.14 38.64 7.27
C THR A 22 6.62 39.31 5.98
N GLU A 23 6.25 40.58 5.77
CA GLU A 23 6.73 41.41 4.65
C GLU A 23 8.05 42.16 4.93
N THR A 24 8.81 41.79 5.96
CA THR A 24 10.07 42.49 6.28
C THR A 24 11.31 41.63 6.05
N ASN A 25 12.07 42.09 5.06
CA ASN A 25 13.52 41.95 4.86
C ASN A 25 14.10 40.79 4.01
N LYS A 26 14.78 41.24 2.95
CA LYS A 26 15.83 40.59 2.13
C LYS A 26 15.45 39.25 1.48
N ARG A 27 14.64 39.29 0.42
CA ARG A 27 14.45 38.14 -0.48
C ARG A 27 15.42 38.19 -1.67
N GLN A 28 16.18 37.12 -1.88
CA GLN A 28 16.93 36.84 -3.12
C GLN A 28 16.01 36.44 -4.30
N TRP A 29 14.75 36.10 -4.02
CA TRP A 29 13.77 35.66 -5.01
C TRP A 29 12.58 36.64 -5.08
N THR A 30 12.21 37.06 -6.28
CA THR A 30 11.18 38.09 -6.53
C THR A 30 9.74 37.56 -6.43
N MET A 31 9.54 36.23 -6.44
CA MET A 31 8.21 35.63 -6.46
C MET A 31 7.69 35.27 -5.06
N THR A 32 6.40 35.52 -4.80
CA THR A 32 5.73 35.10 -3.56
C THR A 32 5.46 33.59 -3.56
N ARG A 33 5.46 32.94 -2.40
CA ARG A 33 5.20 31.51 -2.24
C ARG A 33 3.78 31.14 -2.68
N SER A 34 2.79 32.01 -2.44
CA SER A 34 1.43 31.83 -2.96
C SER A 34 1.37 31.86 -4.50
N LYS A 35 2.09 32.78 -5.15
CA LYS A 35 2.19 32.80 -6.63
C LYS A 35 2.88 31.55 -7.16
N PHE A 36 3.96 31.12 -6.51
CA PHE A 36 4.66 29.87 -6.85
C PHE A 36 3.77 28.64 -6.69
N PHE A 37 2.99 28.57 -5.61
CA PHE A 37 2.04 27.48 -5.37
C PHE A 37 1.02 27.38 -6.50
N TRP A 38 0.34 28.47 -6.85
CA TRP A 38 -0.64 28.46 -7.93
C TRP A 38 -0.02 28.18 -9.31
N LEU A 39 1.22 28.63 -9.54
CA LEU A 39 1.97 28.29 -10.75
C LEU A 39 2.21 26.77 -10.85
N ILE A 40 2.65 26.13 -9.76
CA ILE A 40 2.85 24.67 -9.71
C ILE A 40 1.52 23.93 -9.85
N VAL A 41 0.46 24.39 -9.20
CA VAL A 41 -0.87 23.77 -9.32
C VAL A 41 -1.35 23.79 -10.77
N LEU A 42 -1.22 24.93 -11.45
CA LEU A 42 -1.57 25.04 -12.87
C LEU A 42 -0.68 24.16 -13.74
N PHE A 43 0.63 24.15 -13.49
CA PHE A 43 1.56 23.28 -14.20
C PHE A 43 1.20 21.81 -14.03
N GLN A 44 0.96 21.36 -12.79
CA GLN A 44 0.58 19.98 -12.50
C GLN A 44 -0.77 19.63 -13.11
N PHE A 45 -1.75 20.54 -13.07
CA PHE A 45 -3.04 20.37 -13.72
C PHE A 45 -2.87 20.10 -15.22
N ILE A 46 -2.04 20.90 -15.92
CA ILE A 46 -1.75 20.70 -17.35
C ILE A 46 -0.94 19.41 -17.56
N TRP A 47 0.08 19.18 -16.75
CA TRP A 47 0.95 18.01 -16.86
C TRP A 47 0.17 16.71 -16.75
N TYR A 48 -0.86 16.62 -15.89
CA TYR A 48 -1.69 15.43 -15.72
C TYR A 48 -2.31 14.89 -17.03
N TRP A 49 -2.64 15.77 -17.97
CA TRP A 49 -3.22 15.37 -19.26
C TRP A 49 -2.19 14.67 -20.16
N PHE A 50 -0.90 14.94 -19.97
CA PHE A 50 0.16 14.36 -20.78
C PHE A 50 0.30 12.85 -20.57
N PRO A 51 0.68 12.33 -19.39
CA PRO A 51 0.76 10.90 -19.17
C PRO A 51 -0.63 10.24 -19.12
N GLY A 52 -1.70 10.99 -18.83
CA GLY A 52 -3.04 10.43 -18.72
C GLY A 52 -3.77 10.23 -20.05
N TYR A 53 -3.56 11.10 -21.04
CA TYR A 53 -4.36 11.11 -22.27
C TYR A 53 -3.56 11.39 -23.54
N ILE A 54 -2.71 12.42 -23.55
CA ILE A 54 -2.02 12.87 -24.78
C ILE A 54 -0.90 11.91 -25.17
N PHE A 55 -0.07 11.49 -24.21
CA PHE A 55 1.05 10.59 -24.42
C PHE A 55 1.22 9.58 -23.27
N PRO A 56 0.40 8.52 -23.24
CA PRO A 56 0.39 7.52 -22.16
C PRO A 56 1.71 6.79 -21.94
N LEU A 57 2.61 6.78 -22.93
CA LEU A 57 3.95 6.21 -22.78
C LEU A 57 4.77 6.87 -21.66
N LEU A 58 4.49 8.14 -21.33
CA LEU A 58 5.13 8.85 -20.21
C LEU A 58 4.80 8.24 -18.84
N SER A 59 3.65 7.58 -18.70
CA SER A 59 3.28 6.90 -17.46
C SER A 59 4.20 5.71 -17.18
N MET A 60 4.62 4.99 -18.22
CA MET A 60 5.42 3.76 -18.10
C MET A 60 6.51 3.75 -19.20
N PHE A 61 7.56 4.54 -19.02
CA PHE A 61 8.64 4.63 -20.00
C PHE A 61 9.72 3.59 -19.73
N SER A 62 9.95 2.71 -20.71
CA SER A 62 11.00 1.70 -20.66
C SER A 62 11.85 1.77 -21.92
N PHE A 63 13.02 2.40 -21.81
CA PHE A 63 13.92 2.62 -22.93
C PHE A 63 14.34 1.30 -23.61
N ILE A 64 14.57 0.26 -22.80
CA ILE A 64 15.01 -1.06 -23.28
C ILE A 64 13.88 -1.76 -24.06
N CYS A 65 12.63 -1.67 -23.61
CA CYS A 65 11.49 -2.20 -24.38
C CYS A 65 11.27 -1.46 -25.69
N MET A 66 11.62 -0.17 -25.77
CA MET A 66 11.50 0.61 -27.01
C MET A 66 12.51 0.18 -28.08
N ILE A 67 13.74 -0.19 -27.69
CA ILE A 67 14.78 -0.66 -28.63
C ILE A 67 14.40 -2.02 -29.23
N ALA A 68 13.86 -2.93 -28.41
CA ALA A 68 13.57 -4.30 -28.81
C ALA A 68 12.18 -4.75 -28.31
N PRO A 69 11.09 -4.29 -28.95
CA PRO A 69 9.72 -4.48 -28.46
C PRO A 69 9.24 -5.93 -28.48
N HIS A 70 9.82 -6.77 -29.34
CA HIS A 70 9.43 -8.17 -29.49
C HIS A 70 10.25 -9.13 -28.62
N ASN A 71 11.20 -8.64 -27.82
CA ASN A 71 12.01 -9.49 -26.97
C ASN A 71 11.32 -9.74 -25.62
N ILE A 72 10.91 -10.98 -25.40
CA ILE A 72 10.22 -11.42 -24.18
C ILE A 72 11.08 -11.20 -22.93
N ILE A 73 12.39 -11.43 -23.00
CA ILE A 73 13.30 -11.27 -21.85
C ILE A 73 13.38 -9.81 -21.43
N PHE A 74 13.50 -8.90 -22.39
CA PHE A 74 13.52 -7.46 -22.11
C PHE A 74 12.18 -6.98 -21.54
N SER A 75 11.07 -7.46 -22.10
CA SER A 75 9.74 -7.18 -21.54
C SER A 75 9.61 -7.68 -20.09
N GLN A 76 10.17 -8.85 -19.76
CA GLN A 76 10.17 -9.38 -18.40
C GLN A 76 11.05 -8.57 -17.44
N ILE A 77 12.17 -8.01 -17.88
CA ILE A 77 13.10 -7.27 -17.01
C ILE A 77 12.62 -5.83 -16.81
N THR A 78 12.23 -5.14 -17.88
CA THR A 78 12.04 -3.68 -17.90
C THR A 78 10.62 -3.24 -18.24
N GLY A 79 9.74 -4.17 -18.63
CA GLY A 79 8.37 -3.88 -19.03
C GLY A 79 7.44 -3.61 -17.86
N SER A 80 6.23 -3.11 -18.16
CA SER A 80 5.20 -2.76 -17.17
C SER A 80 4.67 -3.96 -16.38
N ASN A 81 4.60 -5.14 -16.99
CA ASN A 81 4.31 -6.42 -16.34
C ASN A 81 5.58 -7.22 -16.03
N GLY A 82 6.73 -6.54 -15.99
CA GLY A 82 8.04 -7.10 -15.70
C GLY A 82 8.56 -6.66 -14.33
N LEU A 83 9.87 -6.79 -14.14
CA LEU A 83 10.57 -6.50 -12.88
C LEU A 83 10.88 -5.01 -12.68
N GLY A 84 10.52 -4.15 -13.63
CA GLY A 84 10.65 -2.69 -13.55
C GLY A 84 12.08 -2.17 -13.57
N LEU A 85 13.08 -2.99 -13.95
CA LEU A 85 14.48 -2.56 -13.93
C LEU A 85 14.73 -1.50 -15.01
N GLY A 86 15.19 -0.32 -14.61
CA GLY A 86 15.43 0.80 -15.54
C GLY A 86 14.15 1.40 -16.14
N ALA A 87 12.97 1.08 -15.61
CA ALA A 87 11.74 1.77 -15.96
C ALA A 87 11.70 3.15 -15.28
N ILE A 88 11.37 4.18 -16.04
CA ILE A 88 11.22 5.55 -15.56
C ILE A 88 9.76 5.94 -15.74
N GLN A 89 9.18 6.55 -14.72
CA GLN A 89 7.78 7.00 -14.75
C GLN A 89 7.76 8.51 -14.58
N PHE A 90 6.99 9.20 -15.43
CA PHE A 90 6.78 10.65 -15.36
C PHE A 90 5.38 11.02 -14.86
N ASP A 91 4.62 10.02 -14.43
CA ASP A 91 3.31 10.18 -13.81
C ASP A 91 3.41 10.02 -12.29
N TRP A 92 3.17 11.11 -11.56
CA TRP A 92 3.19 11.11 -10.11
C TRP A 92 2.18 10.12 -9.51
N ASN A 93 0.99 9.96 -10.10
CA ASN A 93 -0.02 9.02 -9.57
C ASN A 93 0.48 7.59 -9.62
N SER A 94 1.09 7.20 -10.74
CA SER A 94 1.68 5.87 -10.90
C SER A 94 2.83 5.64 -9.93
N CYS A 95 3.68 6.65 -9.70
CA CYS A 95 4.80 6.57 -8.75
C CYS A 95 4.35 6.34 -7.30
N VAL A 96 3.29 7.04 -6.86
CA VAL A 96 2.82 6.98 -5.45
C VAL A 96 1.73 5.93 -5.22
N ALA A 97 1.26 5.24 -6.26
CA ALA A 97 0.12 4.32 -6.19
C ALA A 97 0.27 3.20 -5.14
N PHE A 98 1.50 2.74 -4.87
CA PHE A 98 1.77 1.59 -4.01
C PHE A 98 2.60 1.90 -2.76
N LEU A 99 3.40 2.98 -2.75
CA LEU A 99 4.35 3.30 -1.66
C LEU A 99 4.01 4.62 -0.94
N ASP A 100 2.78 5.13 -1.12
CA ASP A 100 2.36 6.44 -0.60
C ASP A 100 3.30 7.58 -1.09
N SER A 101 3.17 8.78 -0.54
CA SER A 101 4.02 9.91 -0.91
C SER A 101 5.43 9.75 -0.33
N PRO A 102 6.50 9.74 -1.16
CA PRO A 102 7.87 9.57 -0.69
C PRO A 102 8.39 10.79 0.08
N ILE A 103 7.67 11.91 0.06
CA ILE A 103 8.03 13.17 0.73
C ILE A 103 7.90 13.04 2.26
N LEU A 104 6.97 12.20 2.72
CA LEU A 104 6.73 11.95 4.14
C LEU A 104 7.72 10.95 4.72
N VAL A 105 8.13 9.99 3.90
CA VAL A 105 8.91 8.84 4.34
C VAL A 105 10.40 9.24 4.39
N PRO A 106 11.07 9.04 5.53
CA PRO A 106 12.48 9.38 5.72
C PRO A 106 13.39 8.48 4.87
N PHE A 107 14.56 9.01 4.50
CA PHE A 107 15.47 8.39 3.53
C PHE A 107 15.87 6.95 3.90
N TRP A 108 16.16 6.67 5.17
CA TRP A 108 16.58 5.31 5.57
C TRP A 108 15.47 4.28 5.34
N ALA A 109 14.21 4.67 5.52
CA ALA A 109 13.06 3.77 5.31
C ALA A 109 12.91 3.46 3.82
N HIS A 110 13.11 4.46 2.93
CA HIS A 110 13.17 4.24 1.49
C HIS A 110 14.26 3.28 1.08
N VAL A 111 15.48 3.43 1.62
CA VAL A 111 16.59 2.53 1.33
C VAL A 111 16.25 1.10 1.75
N ASN A 112 15.59 0.90 2.90
CA ASN A 112 15.15 -0.43 3.35
C ASN A 112 14.10 -1.04 2.42
N ILE A 113 13.07 -0.26 2.02
CA ILE A 113 12.05 -0.71 1.07
C ILE A 113 12.71 -1.09 -0.26
N PHE A 114 13.66 -0.29 -0.75
CA PHE A 114 14.35 -0.53 -2.00
C PHE A 114 15.24 -1.78 -1.94
N ILE A 115 15.97 -2.01 -0.84
CA ILE A 115 16.73 -3.25 -0.63
C ILE A 115 15.79 -4.46 -0.63
N GLY A 116 14.66 -4.37 0.06
CA GLY A 116 13.63 -5.42 0.05
C GLY A 116 13.12 -5.69 -1.37
N PHE A 117 12.84 -4.64 -2.14
CA PHE A 117 12.44 -4.73 -3.54
C PHE A 117 13.50 -5.44 -4.40
N ILE A 118 14.79 -5.08 -4.27
CA ILE A 118 15.88 -5.75 -5.00
C ILE A 118 15.89 -7.25 -4.67
N VAL A 119 15.81 -7.62 -3.40
CA VAL A 119 15.85 -9.03 -2.98
C VAL A 119 14.64 -9.79 -3.56
N VAL A 120 13.44 -9.25 -3.41
CA VAL A 120 12.21 -9.97 -3.79
C VAL A 120 11.99 -9.96 -5.31
N ALA A 121 12.05 -8.79 -5.94
CA ALA A 121 11.74 -8.62 -7.36
C ALA A 121 12.92 -8.99 -8.26
N TRP A 122 14.17 -8.65 -7.89
CA TRP A 122 15.32 -8.86 -8.80
C TRP A 122 16.14 -10.11 -8.50
N ILE A 123 16.00 -10.73 -7.33
CA ILE A 123 16.71 -11.95 -6.98
C ILE A 123 15.75 -13.14 -6.87
N VAL A 124 14.83 -13.12 -5.90
CA VAL A 124 13.98 -14.28 -5.59
C VAL A 124 13.02 -14.60 -6.74
N THR A 125 12.32 -13.61 -7.28
CA THR A 125 11.35 -13.81 -8.36
C THR A 125 11.98 -14.42 -9.63
N PRO A 126 13.12 -13.91 -10.15
CA PRO A 126 13.84 -14.55 -11.25
C PRO A 126 14.28 -15.98 -10.94
N ILE A 127 14.81 -16.25 -9.74
CA ILE A 127 15.23 -17.60 -9.36
C ILE A 127 14.05 -18.58 -9.46
N VAL A 128 12.90 -18.21 -8.89
CA VAL A 128 11.68 -19.03 -8.94
C VAL A 128 11.22 -19.23 -10.39
N TYR A 129 11.19 -18.15 -11.17
CA TYR A 129 10.70 -18.17 -12.54
C TYR A 129 11.59 -18.99 -13.49
N TYR A 130 12.90 -18.73 -13.50
CA TYR A 130 13.85 -19.36 -14.42
C TYR A 130 14.18 -20.81 -14.04
N LYS A 131 14.12 -21.18 -12.75
CA LYS A 131 14.16 -22.59 -12.32
C LYS A 131 12.85 -23.34 -12.55
N ASN A 132 11.83 -22.68 -13.10
CA ASN A 132 10.52 -23.26 -13.37
C ASN A 132 9.85 -23.88 -12.13
N ILE A 133 10.05 -23.26 -10.97
CA ILE A 133 9.41 -23.71 -9.73
C ILE A 133 7.90 -23.51 -9.90
N TRP A 134 7.10 -24.49 -9.48
CA TRP A 134 5.64 -24.50 -9.65
C TRP A 134 5.13 -24.41 -11.11
N ASN A 135 5.94 -24.81 -12.09
CA ASN A 135 5.65 -24.66 -13.51
C ASN A 135 5.42 -23.20 -13.93
N SER A 136 6.12 -22.27 -13.28
CA SER A 136 5.98 -20.82 -13.49
C SER A 136 6.20 -20.36 -14.93
N LYS A 137 7.01 -21.08 -15.74
CA LYS A 137 7.32 -20.70 -17.13
C LYS A 137 6.12 -20.77 -18.07
N LYS A 138 5.06 -21.48 -17.69
CA LYS A 138 3.81 -21.50 -18.46
C LYS A 138 3.03 -20.18 -18.36
N MET A 139 3.42 -19.31 -17.44
CA MET A 139 2.74 -18.06 -17.12
C MET A 139 3.69 -16.87 -17.30
N PRO A 140 3.19 -15.63 -17.40
CA PRO A 140 4.04 -14.44 -17.31
C PRO A 140 4.76 -14.37 -15.95
N ILE A 141 5.87 -13.65 -15.90
CA ILE A 141 6.70 -13.51 -14.68
C ILE A 141 5.92 -12.86 -13.53
N ILE A 142 5.15 -11.81 -13.87
CA ILE A 142 4.27 -11.06 -12.96
C ILE A 142 2.93 -10.85 -13.68
N SER A 143 1.85 -11.15 -12.97
CA SER A 143 0.48 -10.77 -13.35
C SER A 143 -0.42 -10.93 -12.13
N ASN A 144 -1.43 -10.08 -12.03
CA ASN A 144 -2.50 -10.13 -11.04
C ASN A 144 -3.65 -11.07 -11.44
N ARG A 145 -3.57 -11.73 -12.61
CA ARG A 145 -4.60 -12.66 -13.09
C ARG A 145 -4.36 -14.08 -12.56
N ALA A 146 -5.46 -14.83 -12.47
CA ALA A 146 -5.46 -16.26 -12.16
C ALA A 146 -5.23 -17.09 -13.43
N PHE A 147 -4.49 -18.18 -13.32
CA PHE A 147 -4.13 -19.06 -14.44
C PHE A 147 -4.51 -20.52 -14.18
N ASP A 148 -4.77 -21.26 -15.26
CA ASP A 148 -4.94 -22.72 -15.22
C ASP A 148 -3.59 -23.46 -15.24
N ILE A 149 -3.63 -24.80 -15.21
CA ILE A 149 -2.44 -25.66 -15.28
C ILE A 149 -1.66 -25.55 -16.59
N ASN A 150 -2.30 -25.04 -17.64
CA ASN A 150 -1.76 -24.91 -18.99
C ASN A 150 -1.20 -23.50 -19.26
N GLY A 151 -1.48 -22.52 -18.40
CA GLY A 151 -1.05 -21.13 -18.55
C GLY A 151 -2.09 -20.22 -19.21
N ASN A 152 -3.32 -20.68 -19.42
CA ASN A 152 -4.42 -19.82 -19.86
C ASN A 152 -5.06 -19.12 -18.66
N PHE A 153 -5.86 -18.09 -18.92
CA PHE A 153 -6.64 -17.46 -17.86
C PHE A 153 -7.62 -18.46 -17.24
N TYR A 154 -7.63 -18.48 -15.91
CA TYR A 154 -8.53 -19.34 -15.15
C TYR A 154 -9.96 -18.83 -15.29
N ASP A 155 -10.88 -19.71 -15.65
CA ASP A 155 -12.30 -19.40 -15.71
C ASP A 155 -13.01 -19.98 -14.47
N PRO A 156 -13.41 -19.14 -13.50
CA PRO A 156 -14.07 -19.60 -12.28
C PRO A 156 -15.40 -20.31 -12.58
N MET A 157 -16.09 -19.96 -13.66
CA MET A 157 -17.41 -20.52 -13.97
C MET A 157 -17.35 -21.99 -14.38
N LYS A 158 -16.17 -22.50 -14.76
CA LYS A 158 -15.98 -23.93 -15.08
C LYS A 158 -15.94 -24.82 -13.84
N VAL A 159 -15.78 -24.22 -12.67
CA VAL A 159 -15.52 -24.90 -11.39
C VAL A 159 -16.65 -24.64 -10.40
N LEU A 160 -17.52 -23.69 -10.70
CA LEU A 160 -18.67 -23.34 -9.89
C LEU A 160 -19.94 -24.02 -10.43
N ASN A 161 -20.79 -24.50 -9.53
CA ASN A 161 -22.15 -24.92 -9.85
C ASN A 161 -23.04 -23.69 -10.14
N LYS A 162 -24.26 -23.94 -10.63
CA LYS A 162 -25.27 -22.88 -10.85
C LYS A 162 -25.55 -22.05 -9.58
N ASP A 163 -25.37 -22.66 -8.42
CA ASP A 163 -25.53 -22.02 -7.11
C ASP A 163 -24.28 -21.27 -6.62
N LEU A 164 -23.27 -21.08 -7.48
CA LEU A 164 -21.98 -20.44 -7.17
C LEU A 164 -21.18 -21.14 -6.05
N LEU A 165 -21.48 -22.41 -5.81
CA LEU A 165 -20.70 -23.28 -4.91
C LEU A 165 -19.66 -24.06 -5.70
N LEU A 166 -18.54 -24.38 -5.03
CA LEU A 166 -17.47 -25.17 -5.61
C LEU A 166 -17.97 -26.56 -6.01
N ASN A 167 -17.81 -26.92 -7.27
CA ASN A 167 -18.00 -28.29 -7.75
C ASN A 167 -16.67 -29.03 -7.68
N GLU A 168 -16.54 -29.91 -6.69
CA GLU A 168 -15.30 -30.67 -6.44
C GLU A 168 -14.89 -31.53 -7.66
N THR A 169 -15.85 -32.19 -8.31
CA THR A 169 -15.55 -33.02 -9.49
C THR A 169 -15.08 -32.19 -10.69
N ALA A 170 -15.69 -31.03 -10.95
CA ALA A 170 -15.24 -30.13 -12.01
C ALA A 170 -13.89 -29.50 -11.67
N TYR A 171 -13.65 -29.21 -10.39
CA TYR A 171 -12.38 -28.70 -9.87
C TYR A 171 -11.23 -29.71 -10.05
N GLU A 172 -11.45 -30.99 -9.77
CA GLU A 172 -10.44 -32.03 -9.96
C GLU A 172 -10.05 -32.18 -11.45
N ILE A 173 -11.02 -32.05 -12.36
CA ILE A 173 -10.77 -32.15 -13.81
C ILE A 173 -10.09 -30.89 -14.35
N TYR A 174 -10.58 -29.70 -13.97
CA TYR A 174 -10.07 -28.43 -14.48
C TYR A 174 -8.74 -28.02 -13.82
N GLY A 175 -8.54 -28.46 -12.59
CA GLY A 175 -7.35 -28.21 -11.78
C GLY A 175 -7.42 -26.94 -10.94
N GLY A 176 -6.49 -26.85 -9.98
CA GLY A 176 -6.38 -25.72 -9.07
C GLY A 176 -5.91 -24.43 -9.75
N VAL A 177 -6.37 -23.31 -9.21
CA VAL A 177 -5.93 -21.96 -9.60
C VAL A 177 -4.43 -21.82 -9.38
N ARG A 178 -3.73 -21.32 -10.41
CA ARG A 178 -2.32 -20.94 -10.34
C ARG A 178 -2.16 -19.44 -10.39
N MET A 179 -1.08 -18.98 -9.80
CA MET A 179 -0.66 -17.58 -9.81
C MET A 179 0.77 -17.48 -10.34
N THR A 180 1.12 -16.30 -10.84
CA THR A 180 2.46 -16.04 -11.38
C THR A 180 3.53 -16.12 -10.29
N ALA A 181 4.78 -16.40 -10.69
CA ALA A 181 5.90 -16.51 -9.76
C ALA A 181 6.08 -15.26 -8.91
N GLY A 182 6.05 -14.08 -9.51
CA GLY A 182 6.19 -12.82 -8.77
C GLY A 182 5.03 -12.56 -7.80
N TYR A 183 3.80 -12.93 -8.18
CA TYR A 183 2.64 -12.80 -7.30
C TYR A 183 2.72 -13.77 -6.11
N ALA A 184 3.09 -15.04 -6.35
CA ALA A 184 3.29 -16.05 -5.30
C ALA A 184 4.37 -15.63 -4.30
N VAL A 185 5.53 -15.19 -4.80
CA VAL A 185 6.64 -14.72 -3.96
C VAL A 185 6.20 -13.51 -3.13
N SER A 186 5.50 -12.55 -3.75
CA SER A 186 5.01 -11.35 -3.05
C SER A 186 4.05 -11.71 -1.91
N TYR A 187 3.12 -12.64 -2.13
CA TYR A 187 2.23 -13.15 -1.06
C TYR A 187 3.01 -13.81 0.07
N GLY A 188 4.02 -14.62 -0.25
CA GLY A 188 4.89 -15.24 0.75
C GLY A 188 5.57 -14.20 1.64
N PHE A 189 6.11 -13.13 1.05
CA PHE A 189 6.74 -12.05 1.81
C PHE A 189 5.73 -11.20 2.59
N ILE A 190 4.52 -10.97 2.08
CA ILE A 190 3.46 -10.28 2.83
C ILE A 190 3.07 -11.09 4.08
N LEU A 191 2.90 -12.41 3.96
CA LEU A 191 2.63 -13.30 5.09
C LEU A 191 3.78 -13.33 6.09
N ALA A 192 5.02 -13.39 5.60
CA ALA A 192 6.21 -13.31 6.46
C ALA A 192 6.27 -11.95 7.19
N ALA A 193 5.96 -10.86 6.49
CA ALA A 193 5.97 -9.52 7.05
C ALA A 193 4.98 -9.36 8.20
N PHE A 194 3.77 -9.94 8.10
CA PHE A 194 2.81 -9.96 9.21
C PHE A 194 3.42 -10.54 10.50
N SER A 195 4.08 -11.69 10.39
CA SER A 195 4.74 -12.32 11.54
C SER A 195 5.94 -11.47 12.04
N ALA A 196 6.73 -10.91 11.13
CA ALA A 196 7.89 -10.10 11.45
C ALA A 196 7.50 -8.82 12.19
N TYR A 197 6.41 -8.15 11.81
CA TYR A 197 5.92 -6.95 12.50
C TYR A 197 5.54 -7.24 13.94
N ILE A 198 4.82 -8.34 14.20
CA ILE A 198 4.43 -8.74 15.56
C ILE A 198 5.68 -9.04 16.39
N VAL A 199 6.60 -9.86 15.87
CA VAL A 199 7.84 -10.22 16.59
C VAL A 199 8.70 -8.98 16.85
N HIS A 200 8.86 -8.10 15.87
CA HIS A 200 9.61 -6.86 16.00
C HIS A 200 9.00 -5.95 17.08
N THR A 201 7.70 -5.74 17.06
CA THR A 201 7.01 -4.92 18.07
C THR A 201 7.15 -5.51 19.47
N VAL A 202 7.00 -6.82 19.63
CA VAL A 202 7.13 -7.47 20.95
C VAL A 202 8.57 -7.37 21.48
N LEU A 203 9.58 -7.64 20.64
CA LEU A 203 10.98 -7.65 21.08
C LEU A 203 11.53 -6.25 21.37
N TYR A 204 11.25 -5.27 20.50
CA TYR A 204 11.84 -3.93 20.61
C TYR A 204 10.96 -2.96 21.40
N HIS A 205 9.63 -3.06 21.28
CA HIS A 205 8.70 -2.11 21.88
C HIS A 205 7.83 -2.72 22.99
N GLY A 206 7.92 -4.02 23.28
CA GLY A 206 7.07 -4.70 24.26
C GLY A 206 7.15 -4.09 25.67
N LYS A 207 8.35 -3.74 26.14
CA LYS A 207 8.53 -3.08 27.45
C LYS A 207 7.88 -1.70 27.49
N PHE A 208 8.10 -0.90 26.45
CA PHE A 208 7.50 0.43 26.30
C PHE A 208 5.96 0.36 26.25
N ILE A 209 5.40 -0.59 25.50
CA ILE A 209 3.95 -0.82 25.43
C ILE A 209 3.40 -1.20 26.81
N ALA A 210 4.07 -2.10 27.53
CA ALA A 210 3.63 -2.52 28.87
C ALA A 210 3.68 -1.37 29.89
N GLU A 211 4.72 -0.54 29.85
CA GLU A 211 4.83 0.65 30.69
C GLU A 211 3.74 1.66 30.35
N GLN A 212 3.51 1.93 29.07
CA GLN A 212 2.51 2.90 28.66
C GLN A 212 1.08 2.45 28.98
N PHE A 213 0.78 1.16 28.82
CA PHE A 213 -0.49 0.57 29.22
C PHE A 213 -0.74 0.74 30.74
N ARG A 214 0.29 0.52 31.57
CA ARG A 214 0.21 0.75 33.02
C ARG A 214 0.03 2.23 33.37
N MET A 215 0.69 3.13 32.65
CA MET A 215 0.55 4.58 32.85
C MET A 215 -0.85 5.09 32.49
N THR A 216 -1.45 4.58 31.41
CA THR A 216 -2.83 4.90 31.02
C THR A 216 -3.83 4.46 32.08
N LEU A 217 -3.66 3.26 32.65
CA LEU A 217 -4.49 2.77 33.75
C LEU A 217 -4.33 3.57 35.05
N SER A 218 -3.17 4.23 35.24
CA SER A 218 -2.87 5.07 36.40
C SER A 218 -3.23 6.55 36.20
N ASP A 219 -3.80 6.93 35.05
CA ASP A 219 -4.22 8.28 34.65
C ASP A 219 -3.13 9.38 34.76
N LYS A 220 -1.85 8.99 34.72
CA LYS A 220 -0.72 9.93 34.76
C LYS A 220 -0.39 10.43 33.36
N LYS A 221 -1.13 11.44 32.87
CA LYS A 221 -0.81 12.14 31.62
C LYS A 221 0.42 13.06 31.81
N ASN A 222 1.62 12.50 31.63
CA ASN A 222 2.89 13.23 31.77
C ASN A 222 3.31 14.00 30.50
N ASP A 223 2.66 13.79 29.35
CA ASP A 223 2.99 14.47 28.10
C ASP A 223 2.42 15.90 28.06
N ILE A 224 3.27 16.87 27.74
CA ILE A 224 2.92 18.29 27.55
C ILE A 224 1.88 18.44 26.43
N HIS A 225 1.95 17.65 25.36
CA HIS A 225 0.95 17.71 24.30
C HIS A 225 -0.41 17.22 24.77
N ALA A 226 -0.47 16.17 25.58
CA ALA A 226 -1.74 15.70 26.16
C ALA A 226 -2.36 16.75 27.09
N LYS A 227 -1.54 17.48 27.86
CA LYS A 227 -1.98 18.60 28.70
C LYS A 227 -2.47 19.80 27.90
N LEU A 228 -1.84 20.10 26.76
CA LEU A 228 -2.30 21.17 25.87
C LEU A 228 -3.59 20.77 25.15
N MET A 229 -3.73 19.50 24.77
CA MET A 229 -4.93 18.98 24.10
C MET A 229 -6.12 18.82 25.03
N SER A 230 -5.92 18.65 26.35
CA SER A 230 -7.02 18.54 27.32
C SER A 230 -7.85 19.83 27.48
N HIS A 231 -7.42 20.93 26.88
CA HIS A 231 -8.21 22.17 26.80
C HIS A 231 -9.38 22.06 25.82
N TYR A 232 -9.28 21.17 24.82
CA TYR A 232 -10.33 20.95 23.83
C TYR A 232 -11.29 19.87 24.32
N PRO A 233 -12.62 20.08 24.22
CA PRO A 233 -13.59 19.05 24.58
C PRO A 233 -13.40 17.81 23.71
N GLU A 234 -13.39 16.64 24.33
CA GLU A 234 -13.33 15.37 23.60
C GLU A 234 -14.60 15.17 22.78
N VAL A 235 -14.46 14.55 21.60
CA VAL A 235 -15.58 14.24 20.72
C VAL A 235 -16.44 13.16 21.39
N PHE A 236 -17.76 13.31 21.31
CA PHE A 236 -18.71 12.38 21.91
C PHE A 236 -18.50 10.94 21.40
N GLU A 237 -18.15 10.03 22.32
CA GLU A 237 -17.68 8.68 21.96
C GLU A 237 -18.69 7.83 21.18
N TRP A 238 -20.00 8.09 21.38
CA TRP A 238 -21.07 7.34 20.71
C TRP A 238 -20.99 7.37 19.19
N TRP A 239 -20.44 8.44 18.59
CA TRP A 239 -20.23 8.46 17.14
C TRP A 239 -19.33 7.31 16.67
N TYR A 240 -18.27 6.99 17.42
CA TYR A 240 -17.39 5.89 17.09
C TYR A 240 -18.09 4.54 17.24
N TYR A 241 -18.86 4.34 18.32
CA TYR A 241 -19.63 3.11 18.52
C TYR A 241 -20.73 2.92 17.47
N ILE A 242 -21.42 4.00 17.07
CA ILE A 242 -22.44 3.96 16.02
C ILE A 242 -21.82 3.60 14.68
N ILE A 243 -20.70 4.23 14.30
CA ILE A 243 -20.00 3.92 13.05
C ILE A 243 -19.52 2.47 13.06
N LEU A 244 -18.90 2.02 14.16
CA LEU A 244 -18.44 0.64 14.31
C LEU A 244 -19.60 -0.35 14.17
N PHE A 245 -20.72 -0.09 14.84
CA PHE A 245 -21.91 -0.94 14.77
C PHE A 245 -22.51 -0.98 13.36
N LEU A 246 -22.67 0.18 12.71
CA LEU A 246 -23.17 0.26 11.34
C LEU A 246 -22.26 -0.48 10.35
N SER A 247 -20.94 -0.27 10.44
CA SER A 247 -19.97 -0.98 9.60
C SER A 247 -19.99 -2.50 9.84
N PHE A 248 -20.13 -2.94 11.10
CA PHE A 248 -20.25 -4.35 11.46
C PHE A 248 -21.52 -4.99 10.89
N VAL A 249 -22.67 -4.33 11.02
CA VAL A 249 -23.95 -4.81 10.47
C VAL A 249 -23.90 -4.89 8.95
N LEU A 250 -23.37 -3.86 8.28
CA LEU A 250 -23.19 -3.88 6.82
C LEU A 250 -22.25 -5.01 6.38
N GLY A 251 -21.18 -5.27 7.13
CA GLY A 251 -20.28 -6.41 6.92
C GLY A 251 -20.98 -7.76 7.04
N LEU A 252 -21.84 -7.95 8.05
CA LEU A 252 -22.63 -9.17 8.20
C LEU A 252 -23.61 -9.36 7.05
N ILE A 253 -24.34 -8.31 6.66
CA ILE A 253 -25.27 -8.36 5.54
C ILE A 253 -24.53 -8.81 4.27
N TYR A 254 -23.33 -8.27 4.02
CA TYR A 254 -22.51 -8.69 2.89
C TYR A 254 -22.10 -10.17 2.97
N CYS A 255 -21.67 -10.64 4.15
CA CYS A 255 -21.31 -12.05 4.35
C CYS A 255 -22.50 -12.97 4.09
N TYR A 256 -23.70 -12.64 4.61
CA TYR A 256 -24.91 -13.44 4.40
C TYR A 256 -25.46 -13.37 2.97
N SER A 257 -25.15 -12.30 2.23
CA SER A 257 -25.55 -12.17 0.82
C SER A 257 -24.69 -13.01 -0.12
N SER A 258 -23.53 -13.50 0.34
CA SER A 258 -22.60 -14.29 -0.47
C SER A 258 -22.48 -15.72 0.07
N PRO A 259 -22.80 -16.75 -0.71
CA PRO A 259 -22.66 -18.15 -0.27
C PRO A 259 -21.21 -18.56 0.01
N LEU A 260 -20.23 -17.75 -0.44
CA LEU A 260 -18.80 -18.03 -0.35
C LEU A 260 -18.15 -17.51 0.95
N LEU A 261 -18.82 -16.62 1.70
CA LEU A 261 -18.20 -15.91 2.82
C LEU A 261 -18.97 -16.15 4.14
N PRO A 262 -18.63 -17.21 4.90
CA PRO A 262 -19.22 -17.45 6.21
C PRO A 262 -19.09 -16.25 7.15
N GLY A 263 -20.18 -15.87 7.84
CA GLY A 263 -20.20 -14.69 8.72
C GLY A 263 -19.18 -14.71 9.87
N TYR A 264 -18.75 -15.89 10.33
CA TYR A 264 -17.71 -16.01 11.37
C TYR A 264 -16.34 -15.50 10.91
N ILE A 265 -16.05 -15.51 9.59
CA ILE A 265 -14.78 -15.01 9.03
C ILE A 265 -14.62 -13.52 9.34
N MET A 266 -15.72 -12.76 9.37
CA MET A 266 -15.70 -11.35 9.71
C MET A 266 -15.23 -11.12 11.16
N ILE A 267 -15.69 -11.95 12.10
CA ILE A 267 -15.26 -11.86 13.51
C ILE A 267 -13.77 -12.18 13.62
N VAL A 268 -13.31 -13.22 12.94
CA VAL A 268 -11.88 -13.58 12.88
C VAL A 268 -11.05 -12.43 12.31
N ALA A 269 -11.52 -11.81 11.22
CA ALA A 269 -10.84 -10.67 10.60
C ALA A 269 -10.75 -9.47 11.55
N ILE A 270 -11.80 -9.17 12.32
CA ILE A 270 -11.80 -8.09 13.32
C ILE A 270 -10.77 -8.37 14.42
N VAL A 271 -10.73 -9.60 14.93
CA VAL A 271 -9.77 -10.00 15.98
C VAL A 271 -8.33 -9.88 15.47
N ILE A 272 -8.06 -10.37 14.26
CA ILE A 272 -6.73 -10.24 13.65
C ILE A 272 -6.35 -8.76 13.49
N ASN A 273 -7.26 -7.94 12.96
CA ASN A 273 -7.04 -6.49 12.82
C ASN A 273 -6.75 -5.81 14.16
N PHE A 274 -7.48 -6.18 15.22
CA PHE A 274 -7.25 -5.64 16.56
C PHE A 274 -5.86 -5.97 17.09
N ILE A 275 -5.38 -7.20 16.88
CA ILE A 275 -4.03 -7.63 17.30
C ILE A 275 -2.94 -6.88 16.52
N ILE A 276 -3.09 -6.72 15.21
CA ILE A 276 -2.07 -6.07 14.36
C ILE A 276 -2.11 -4.54 14.42
N MET A 277 -3.18 -3.95 14.94
CA MET A 277 -3.36 -2.49 15.03
C MET A 277 -2.22 -1.82 15.81
N ILE A 278 -1.82 -2.38 16.96
CA ILE A 278 -0.75 -1.79 17.78
C ILE A 278 0.62 -1.90 17.09
N PRO A 279 1.05 -3.09 16.62
CA PRO A 279 2.29 -3.22 15.84
C PRO A 279 2.36 -2.29 14.63
N THR A 280 1.31 -2.27 13.82
CA THR A 280 1.26 -1.44 12.61
C THR A 280 1.30 0.04 12.95
N GLY A 281 0.56 0.49 13.98
CA GLY A 281 0.57 1.89 14.43
C GLY A 281 1.95 2.35 14.88
N ILE A 282 2.70 1.52 15.62
CA ILE A 282 4.05 1.84 16.07
C ILE A 282 5.02 1.94 14.90
N ILE A 283 5.00 0.98 13.98
CA ILE A 283 5.89 0.99 12.81
C ILE A 283 5.60 2.23 11.97
N VAL A 284 4.33 2.47 11.61
CA VAL A 284 3.92 3.64 10.82
C VAL A 284 4.34 4.94 11.49
N ALA A 285 4.25 5.05 12.81
CA ALA A 285 4.63 6.26 13.54
C ALA A 285 6.14 6.48 13.67
N VAL A 286 6.96 5.42 13.53
CA VAL A 286 8.42 5.53 13.50
C VAL A 286 8.90 5.79 12.08
N THR A 287 8.28 5.15 11.08
CA THR A 287 8.74 5.19 9.70
C THR A 287 8.11 6.31 8.87
N ASN A 288 7.16 7.09 9.39
CA ASN A 288 6.51 8.23 8.72
C ASN A 288 6.29 9.39 9.69
#